data_AF-A0A811PLJ1-F1
#
_entry.id   AF-A0A811PLJ1-F1
#
_cell.length_a   1.000
_cell.length_b   1.000
_cell.length_c   1.000
_cell.angle_alpha   90.00
_cell.angle_beta   90.00
_cell.angle_gamma   90.00
#
_symmetry.space_group_name_H-M   'P 1'
#
loop_
_entity.id
_entity.type
_entity.pdbx_description
1 polymer ?
#
loop_
_entity_poly.entity_id
_entity_poly.type
_entity_poly.pdbx_seq_one_letter_code
_entity_poly.pdbx_strand_id
1 'polypeptide(L)'
;MLVSWWLNVVFEGRGPKSSGASVDDKQANALTMYKNDDPLHRTFQYIHCWKILKDHSKWTNRRQPTGPQKPLSKKQKTAADSTPAIDAPDHIHWPTGTKKEKLKLKQRSSIEAFDYLLAKKKEVDAEKELKKKERELKKEERELKKQEMCQKALALQEERIKLDKKKFDFERDREEERIINIDMSTMSTRQQQFYDDQQKKILARRLGN
;
A
#
# COMPACT_ATOMS: atom_id res chain seq x y z
N MET A 1 -16.09 -8.96 12.66
CA MET A 1 -16.43 -10.40 12.67
C MET A 1 -15.71 -11.17 11.55
N LEU A 2 -15.80 -10.74 10.28
CA LEU A 2 -15.17 -11.40 9.11
C LEU A 2 -13.71 -11.86 9.29
N VAL A 3 -12.81 -11.04 9.84
CA VAL A 3 -11.39 -11.40 10.04
C VAL A 3 -11.22 -12.63 10.96
N SER A 4 -12.07 -12.77 11.98
CA SER A 4 -12.02 -13.91 12.91
C SER A 4 -12.55 -15.20 12.28
N TRP A 5 -13.48 -15.08 11.33
CA TRP A 5 -13.97 -16.23 10.55
C TRP A 5 -12.93 -16.68 9.53
N TRP A 6 -12.24 -15.73 8.87
CA TRP A 6 -11.13 -16.01 7.96
C TRP A 6 -9.96 -16.73 8.65
N LEU A 7 -9.61 -16.33 9.88
CA LEU A 7 -8.65 -17.08 10.69
C LEU A 7 -9.12 -18.50 11.01
N ASN A 8 -10.39 -18.71 11.36
CA ASN A 8 -10.90 -20.06 11.64
C ASN A 8 -10.90 -20.96 10.40
N VAL A 9 -11.31 -20.46 9.22
CA VAL A 9 -11.28 -21.24 7.97
C VAL A 9 -9.85 -21.60 7.54
N VAL A 10 -8.88 -20.71 7.79
CA VAL A 10 -7.46 -20.93 7.45
C VAL A 10 -6.70 -21.76 8.51
N PHE A 11 -7.13 -21.73 9.78
CA PHE A 11 -6.36 -22.30 10.91
C PHE A 11 -7.01 -23.53 11.56
N GLU A 12 -8.35 -23.63 11.60
CA GLU A 12 -9.09 -24.80 12.09
C GLU A 12 -9.85 -25.47 10.94
N GLY A 13 -9.23 -26.48 10.32
CA GLY A 13 -9.72 -27.14 9.11
C GLY A 13 -11.09 -27.81 9.23
N ARG A 14 -12.16 -27.01 9.11
CA ARG A 14 -13.57 -27.41 9.12
C ARG A 14 -14.30 -27.02 7.82
N GLY A 15 -13.57 -27.00 6.71
CA GLY A 15 -14.14 -27.17 5.36
C GLY A 15 -14.14 -28.66 4.94
N PRO A 16 -14.80 -29.04 3.84
CA PRO A 16 -14.86 -30.43 3.39
C PRO A 16 -13.46 -31.04 3.25
N LYS A 17 -13.25 -32.19 3.91
CA LYS A 17 -11.96 -32.89 3.92
C LYS A 17 -11.71 -33.60 2.59
N SER A 18 -11.32 -32.86 1.56
CA SER A 18 -10.68 -33.44 0.38
C SER A 18 -9.25 -33.89 0.74
N SER A 19 -9.12 -35.18 1.04
CA SER A 19 -7.84 -35.85 1.22
C SER A 19 -7.05 -35.80 -0.09
N GLY A 20 -6.13 -34.85 -0.20
CA GLY A 20 -5.27 -34.67 -1.38
C GLY A 20 -4.94 -33.21 -1.73
N ALA A 21 -5.74 -32.23 -1.28
CA ALA A 21 -5.51 -30.82 -1.63
C ALA A 21 -4.20 -30.27 -1.01
N SER A 22 -3.33 -29.74 -1.89
CA SER A 22 -2.08 -29.06 -1.54
C SER A 22 -2.34 -27.81 -0.69
N VAL A 23 -1.30 -27.32 -0.01
CA VAL A 23 -1.35 -26.05 0.73
C VAL A 23 -1.64 -24.89 -0.24
N ASP A 24 -1.11 -24.94 -1.46
CA ASP A 24 -1.37 -23.93 -2.47
C ASP A 24 -2.79 -24.02 -3.05
N ASP A 25 -3.38 -25.21 -3.18
CA ASP A 25 -4.79 -25.39 -3.60
C ASP A 25 -5.75 -24.78 -2.58
N LYS A 26 -5.47 -25.01 -1.28
CA LYS A 26 -6.26 -24.43 -0.18
C LYS A 26 -6.15 -22.91 -0.16
N GLN A 27 -4.95 -22.38 -0.43
CA GLN A 27 -4.75 -20.94 -0.59
C GLN A 27 -5.51 -20.41 -1.80
N ALA A 28 -5.40 -21.04 -2.97
CA ALA A 28 -6.11 -20.64 -4.19
C ALA A 28 -7.64 -20.61 -3.97
N ASN A 29 -8.20 -21.65 -3.37
CA ASN A 29 -9.62 -21.72 -3.04
C ASN A 29 -10.06 -20.58 -2.10
N ALA A 30 -9.30 -20.31 -1.04
CA ALA A 30 -9.59 -19.20 -0.12
C ALA A 30 -9.55 -17.82 -0.80
N LEU A 31 -8.70 -17.62 -1.81
CA LEU A 31 -8.66 -16.38 -2.60
C LEU A 31 -9.81 -16.27 -3.60
N THR A 32 -10.25 -17.39 -4.18
CA THR A 32 -11.44 -17.42 -5.04
C THR A 32 -12.70 -17.11 -4.23
N MET A 33 -12.86 -17.73 -3.05
CA MET A 33 -13.98 -17.43 -2.14
C MET A 33 -13.98 -15.95 -1.73
N TYR A 34 -12.84 -15.40 -1.29
CA TYR A 34 -12.75 -13.98 -0.92
C TYR A 34 -13.16 -13.02 -2.04
N LYS A 35 -12.81 -13.32 -3.30
CA LYS A 35 -13.22 -12.50 -4.46
C LYS A 35 -14.71 -12.61 -4.79
N ASN A 36 -15.33 -13.76 -4.52
CA ASN A 36 -16.74 -14.00 -4.80
C ASN A 36 -17.64 -13.38 -3.72
N ASP A 37 -17.17 -13.34 -2.47
CA ASP A 37 -17.87 -12.73 -1.34
C ASP A 37 -17.76 -11.20 -1.29
N ASP A 38 -16.73 -10.60 -1.89
CA ASP A 38 -16.55 -9.14 -1.96
C ASP A 38 -17.45 -8.51 -3.05
N PRO A 39 -18.36 -7.58 -2.72
CA PRO A 39 -19.27 -6.95 -3.69
C PRO A 39 -18.58 -6.13 -4.79
N LEU A 40 -17.27 -5.89 -4.67
CA LEU A 40 -16.45 -5.15 -5.62
C LEU A 40 -15.38 -6.05 -6.28
N HIS A 41 -15.48 -7.38 -6.09
CA HIS A 41 -14.58 -8.43 -6.59
C HIS A 41 -13.08 -8.15 -6.36
N ARG A 42 -12.75 -7.47 -5.25
CA ARG A 42 -11.39 -7.03 -4.97
C ARG A 42 -10.48 -8.20 -4.64
N THR A 43 -9.27 -8.19 -5.21
CA THR A 43 -8.20 -9.08 -4.77
C THR A 43 -7.81 -8.76 -3.34
N PHE A 44 -7.51 -9.79 -2.53
CA PHE A 44 -7.00 -9.60 -1.18
C PHE A 44 -5.72 -8.76 -1.21
N GLN A 45 -5.75 -7.57 -0.63
CA GLN A 45 -4.73 -6.53 -0.85
C GLN A 45 -3.36 -6.92 -0.26
N TYR A 46 -3.34 -7.81 0.73
CA TYR A 46 -2.14 -8.20 1.46
C TYR A 46 -1.54 -9.56 1.02
N ILE A 47 -1.85 -10.07 -0.18
CA ILE A 47 -1.26 -11.34 -0.66
C ILE A 47 0.25 -11.28 -0.78
N HIS A 48 0.80 -10.13 -1.13
CA HIS A 48 2.26 -9.94 -1.13
C HIS A 48 2.85 -10.13 0.28
N CYS A 49 2.24 -9.51 1.30
CA CYS A 49 2.65 -9.68 2.70
C CYS A 49 2.50 -11.13 3.18
N TRP A 50 1.39 -11.80 2.84
CA TRP A 50 1.17 -13.20 3.18
C TRP A 50 2.25 -14.11 2.56
N LYS A 51 2.58 -13.93 1.28
CA LYS A 51 3.64 -14.70 0.59
C LYS A 51 5.02 -14.54 1.24
N ILE A 52 5.31 -13.40 1.86
CA ILE A 52 6.57 -13.16 2.59
C ILE A 52 6.53 -13.78 4.00
N LEU A 53 5.37 -13.75 4.66
CA LEU A 53 5.23 -14.18 6.06
C LEU A 53 4.95 -15.68 6.22
N LYS A 54 4.42 -16.37 5.20
CA LYS A 54 3.98 -17.77 5.31
C LYS A 54 5.11 -18.77 5.64
N ASP A 55 6.34 -18.46 5.24
CA ASP A 55 7.52 -19.32 5.38
C ASP A 55 8.43 -18.92 6.55
N HIS A 56 8.07 -17.85 7.28
CA HIS A 56 8.86 -17.38 8.43
C HIS A 56 8.83 -18.39 9.58
N SER A 57 10.01 -18.74 10.12
CA SER A 57 10.23 -19.72 11.20
C SER A 57 9.31 -19.56 12.43
N LYS A 58 8.93 -18.33 12.77
CA LYS A 58 8.00 -17.99 13.86
C LYS A 58 6.58 -18.55 13.65
N TRP A 59 6.17 -18.78 12.40
CA TRP A 59 4.82 -19.22 12.03
C TRP A 59 4.78 -20.68 11.55
N THR A 60 5.85 -21.18 10.93
CA THR A 60 5.95 -22.60 10.52
C THR A 60 5.99 -23.54 11.72
N ASN A 61 6.66 -23.17 12.82
CA ASN A 61 6.75 -24.04 14.01
C ASN A 61 5.42 -24.25 14.75
N ARG A 62 4.41 -23.38 14.53
CA ARG A 62 3.05 -23.55 15.09
C ARG A 62 2.21 -24.61 14.35
N ARG A 63 2.73 -25.21 13.27
CA ARG A 63 2.07 -26.31 12.54
C ARG A 63 2.37 -27.69 13.12
N GLN A 64 3.30 -27.80 14.08
CA GLN A 64 3.50 -29.04 14.82
C GLN A 64 2.49 -29.12 15.97
N PRO A 65 1.76 -30.25 16.14
CA PRO A 65 0.85 -30.42 17.26
C PRO A 65 1.66 -30.51 18.57
N THR A 66 1.63 -29.45 19.37
CA THR A 66 2.25 -29.44 20.69
C THR A 66 1.58 -30.46 21.60
N GLY A 67 2.35 -31.46 22.03
CA GLY A 67 1.94 -32.41 23.07
C GLY A 67 1.60 -31.73 24.41
N PRO A 68 0.94 -32.43 25.34
CA PRO A 68 0.28 -31.83 26.49
C PRO A 68 1.27 -31.16 27.46
N GLN A 69 1.11 -29.85 27.63
CA GLN A 69 1.82 -29.06 28.63
C GLN A 69 1.29 -29.38 30.04
N LYS A 70 2.14 -29.88 30.93
CA LYS A 70 1.81 -30.00 32.37
C LYS A 70 1.90 -28.61 33.05
N PRO A 71 0.90 -28.17 33.83
CA PRO A 71 0.98 -26.94 34.60
C PRO A 71 1.85 -27.14 35.85
N LEU A 72 2.85 -26.27 36.05
CA LEU A 72 3.64 -26.22 37.29
C LEU A 72 2.87 -25.42 38.35
N SER A 73 2.48 -26.07 39.45
CA SER A 73 1.67 -25.48 40.52
C SER A 73 2.46 -24.53 41.43
N LYS A 74 1.82 -23.41 41.82
CA LYS A 74 2.33 -22.46 42.81
C LYS A 74 2.49 -23.15 44.17
N LYS A 75 3.65 -23.02 44.82
CA LYS A 75 3.86 -23.44 46.22
C LYS A 75 3.54 -22.29 47.17
N GLN A 76 2.55 -22.48 48.04
CA GLN A 76 2.21 -21.52 49.10
C GLN A 76 3.25 -21.50 50.22
N LYS A 77 3.28 -20.36 50.94
CA LYS A 77 4.05 -20.13 52.15
C LYS A 77 3.10 -20.23 53.36
N THR A 78 3.50 -20.97 54.39
CA THR A 78 2.84 -20.96 55.71
C THR A 78 3.93 -21.10 56.79
N ALA A 79 3.78 -20.38 57.90
CA ALA A 79 4.71 -20.31 59.03
C ALA A 79 3.93 -20.02 60.33
N ALA A 80 4.64 -20.07 61.47
CA ALA A 80 4.13 -20.04 62.86
C ALA A 80 3.50 -21.38 63.31
N ASP A 81 3.63 -21.84 64.56
CA ASP A 81 4.21 -21.25 65.79
C ASP A 81 4.74 -22.41 66.71
N SER A 82 5.36 -22.29 67.91
CA SER A 82 5.50 -21.25 68.95
C SER A 82 6.84 -21.34 69.74
N THR A 83 6.96 -20.44 70.73
CA THR A 83 7.94 -20.18 71.83
C THR A 83 7.93 -21.22 73.00
N PRO A 84 8.74 -21.12 74.12
CA PRO A 84 9.37 -19.91 74.71
C PRO A 84 10.81 -19.94 75.31
N ALA A 85 11.37 -18.71 75.37
CA ALA A 85 12.21 -18.07 76.41
C ALA A 85 13.59 -18.66 76.84
N ILE A 86 14.63 -17.81 76.85
CA ILE A 86 15.11 -17.05 78.04
C ILE A 86 16.26 -16.08 77.64
N ASP A 87 16.46 -15.03 78.45
CA ASP A 87 17.57 -14.06 78.51
C ASP A 87 17.75 -12.92 77.48
N ALA A 88 18.26 -11.81 78.02
CA ALA A 88 18.49 -10.48 77.45
C ALA A 88 19.78 -9.90 78.09
N PRO A 89 20.15 -8.62 77.88
CA PRO A 89 19.98 -7.75 76.71
C PRO A 89 21.36 -7.26 76.17
N ASP A 90 21.51 -7.03 74.86
CA ASP A 90 22.57 -6.10 74.42
C ASP A 90 22.29 -5.33 73.11
N HIS A 91 22.72 -4.06 73.13
CA HIS A 91 23.09 -3.18 72.02
C HIS A 91 22.16 -3.02 70.78
N ILE A 92 21.00 -2.38 70.97
CA ILE A 92 20.38 -1.62 69.86
C ILE A 92 21.11 -0.27 69.71
N HIS A 93 22.10 -0.20 68.81
CA HIS A 93 22.62 1.08 68.30
C HIS A 93 22.39 1.19 66.79
N TRP A 94 21.22 1.72 66.41
CA TRP A 94 20.96 2.15 65.04
C TRP A 94 21.72 3.46 64.76
N PRO A 95 22.66 3.52 63.79
CA PRO A 95 23.35 4.76 63.46
C PRO A 95 22.38 5.76 62.81
N THR A 96 21.88 6.70 63.61
CA THR A 96 21.08 7.82 63.13
C THR A 96 21.99 8.86 62.48
N GLY A 97 22.25 8.74 61.17
CA GLY A 97 23.01 9.78 60.47
C GLY A 97 23.55 9.47 59.08
N THR A 98 22.70 9.53 58.04
CA THR A 98 23.06 9.90 56.62
C THR A 98 21.84 9.93 55.68
N LYS A 99 20.65 10.27 56.19
CA LYS A 99 19.38 10.09 55.44
C LYS A 99 19.13 11.13 54.34
N LYS A 100 19.79 12.30 54.37
CA LYS A 100 19.58 13.40 53.40
C LYS A 100 20.49 13.31 52.17
N GLU A 101 21.76 12.96 52.35
CA GLU A 101 22.75 12.95 51.27
C GLU A 101 22.56 11.77 50.32
N LYS A 102 22.38 10.56 50.87
CA LYS A 102 22.05 9.35 50.09
C LYS A 102 20.75 9.49 49.28
N LEU A 103 19.81 10.30 49.79
CA LEU A 103 18.56 10.63 49.10
C LEU A 103 18.77 11.65 47.97
N LYS A 104 19.60 12.69 48.18
CA LYS A 104 20.01 13.61 47.10
C LYS A 104 20.81 12.91 45.99
N LEU A 105 21.67 11.94 46.34
CA LEU A 105 22.40 11.14 45.35
C LEU A 105 21.45 10.31 44.49
N LYS A 106 20.48 9.63 45.12
CA LYS A 106 19.42 8.87 44.43
C LYS A 106 18.53 9.79 43.59
N GLN A 107 18.20 10.99 44.07
CA GLN A 107 17.41 11.98 43.34
C GLN A 107 18.15 12.50 42.09
N ARG A 108 19.45 12.80 42.18
CA ARG A 108 20.28 13.19 41.03
C ARG A 108 20.32 12.10 39.96
N SER A 109 20.58 10.85 40.36
CA SER A 109 20.53 9.68 39.47
C SER A 109 19.16 9.49 38.80
N SER A 110 18.06 9.76 39.52
CA SER A 110 16.70 9.69 38.95
C SER A 110 16.39 10.83 37.97
N ILE A 111 16.96 12.03 38.15
CA ILE A 111 16.83 13.16 37.22
C ILE A 111 17.62 12.87 35.93
N GLU A 112 18.87 12.44 36.05
CA GLU A 112 19.74 12.09 34.91
C GLU A 112 19.14 10.97 34.04
N ALA A 113 18.54 9.94 34.68
CA ALA A 113 17.80 8.90 33.97
C ALA A 113 16.56 9.43 33.24
N PHE A 114 15.88 10.45 33.79
CA PHE A 114 14.72 11.08 33.15
C PHE A 114 15.13 11.94 31.94
N ASP A 115 16.24 12.66 32.05
CA ASP A 115 16.81 13.44 30.94
C ASP A 115 17.24 12.54 29.77
N TYR A 116 17.86 11.38 30.06
CA TYR A 116 18.16 10.36 29.05
C TYR A 116 16.88 9.84 28.35
N LEU A 117 15.82 9.53 29.10
CA LEU A 117 14.54 9.10 28.54
C LEU A 117 13.89 10.21 27.67
N LEU A 118 13.99 11.47 28.10
CA LEU A 118 13.48 12.62 27.35
C LEU A 118 14.27 12.85 26.05
N ALA A 119 15.61 12.71 26.09
CA ALA A 119 16.45 12.76 24.90
C ALA A 119 16.12 11.64 23.92
N LYS A 120 16.02 10.38 24.39
CA LYS A 120 15.64 9.23 23.55
C LYS A 120 14.24 9.38 22.95
N LYS A 121 13.29 9.97 23.67
CA LYS A 121 11.97 10.29 23.10
C LYS A 121 12.07 11.30 21.96
N LYS A 122 12.84 12.39 22.14
CA LYS A 122 13.06 13.41 21.09
C LYS A 122 13.73 12.84 19.84
N GLU A 123 14.74 11.98 20.00
CA GLU A 123 15.38 11.27 18.88
C GLU A 123 14.36 10.43 18.09
N VAL A 124 13.57 9.62 18.79
CA VAL A 124 12.55 8.75 18.18
C VAL A 124 11.43 9.55 17.48
N ASP A 125 11.03 10.68 18.05
CA ASP A 125 10.02 11.55 17.42
C ASP A 125 10.60 12.31 16.20
N ALA A 126 11.88 12.70 16.22
CA ALA A 126 12.58 13.27 15.07
C ALA A 126 12.74 12.24 13.92
N GLU A 127 13.10 10.99 14.23
CA GLU A 127 13.21 9.92 13.23
C GLU A 127 11.86 9.64 12.53
N LYS A 128 10.75 9.62 13.30
CA LYS A 128 9.40 9.48 12.74
C LYS A 128 9.05 10.62 11.77
N GLU A 129 9.35 11.86 12.12
CA GLU A 129 9.05 13.01 11.26
C GLU A 129 9.93 13.03 10.00
N LEU A 130 11.21 12.66 10.08
CA LEU A 130 12.06 12.47 8.89
C LEU A 130 11.48 11.39 7.96
N LYS A 131 11.10 10.24 8.52
CA LYS A 131 10.48 9.13 7.79
C LYS A 131 9.11 9.46 7.20
N LYS A 132 8.38 10.41 7.81
CA LYS A 132 7.13 10.95 7.28
C LYS A 132 7.39 11.87 6.08
N LYS A 133 8.32 12.83 6.22
CA LYS A 133 8.74 13.74 5.14
C LYS A 133 9.30 12.98 3.92
N GLU A 134 10.12 11.95 4.14
CA GLU A 134 10.63 11.08 3.06
C GLU A 134 9.47 10.44 2.25
N ARG A 135 8.42 9.99 2.95
CA ARG A 135 7.22 9.41 2.31
C ARG A 135 6.36 10.45 1.59
N GLU A 136 6.39 11.71 2.02
CA GLU A 136 5.66 12.82 1.40
C GLU A 136 6.39 13.26 0.12
N LEU A 137 7.70 13.52 0.18
CA LEU A 137 8.53 13.79 -0.99
C LEU A 137 8.43 12.67 -2.04
N LYS A 138 8.45 11.40 -1.62
CA LYS A 138 8.29 10.24 -2.51
C LYS A 138 6.88 10.07 -3.09
N LYS A 139 5.86 10.74 -2.56
CA LYS A 139 4.55 10.87 -3.22
C LYS A 139 4.58 12.01 -4.23
N GLU A 140 5.07 13.17 -3.84
CA GLU A 140 5.19 14.35 -4.69
C GLU A 140 6.00 14.06 -5.96
N GLU A 141 7.15 13.39 -5.84
CA GLU A 141 7.98 12.92 -6.96
C GLU A 141 7.16 12.04 -7.94
N ARG A 142 6.32 11.14 -7.42
CA ARG A 142 5.48 10.26 -8.24
C ARG A 142 4.35 11.01 -8.93
N GLU A 143 3.71 11.95 -8.25
CA GLU A 143 2.65 12.77 -8.84
C GLU A 143 3.22 13.72 -9.89
N LEU A 144 4.38 14.34 -9.65
CA LEU A 144 5.10 15.15 -10.64
C LEU A 144 5.48 14.31 -11.87
N LYS A 145 6.02 13.10 -11.67
CA LYS A 145 6.35 12.18 -12.77
C LYS A 145 5.11 11.73 -13.56
N LYS A 146 3.96 11.53 -12.89
CA LYS A 146 2.69 11.28 -13.60
C LYS A 146 2.25 12.49 -14.41
N GLN A 147 2.30 13.70 -13.85
CA GLN A 147 1.94 14.93 -14.54
C GLN A 147 2.80 15.14 -15.79
N GLU A 148 4.12 14.97 -15.67
CA GLU A 148 5.07 15.05 -16.79
C GLU A 148 4.74 14.03 -17.89
N MET A 149 4.44 12.77 -17.53
CA MET A 149 4.04 11.74 -18.48
C MET A 149 2.70 12.05 -19.16
N CYS A 150 1.72 12.58 -18.42
CA CYS A 150 0.44 13.03 -18.98
C CYS A 150 0.62 14.21 -19.95
N GLN A 151 1.42 15.21 -19.58
CA GLN A 151 1.73 16.36 -20.47
C GLN A 151 2.42 15.90 -21.75
N LYS A 152 3.41 14.99 -21.66
CA LYS A 152 4.07 14.40 -22.82
C LYS A 152 3.10 13.61 -23.71
N ALA A 153 2.17 12.84 -23.11
CA ALA A 153 1.16 12.10 -23.86
C ALA A 153 0.18 13.03 -24.60
N LEU A 154 -0.26 14.12 -23.96
CA LEU A 154 -1.12 15.13 -24.58
C LEU A 154 -0.41 15.83 -25.75
N ALA A 155 0.83 16.29 -25.57
CA ALA A 155 1.60 16.94 -26.64
C ALA A 155 1.81 16.02 -27.86
N LEU A 156 2.06 14.73 -27.64
CA LEU A 156 2.14 13.73 -28.72
C LEU A 156 0.79 13.51 -29.42
N GLN A 157 -0.32 13.54 -28.67
CA GLN A 157 -1.67 13.42 -29.24
C GLN A 157 -2.04 14.67 -30.08
N GLU A 158 -1.69 15.86 -29.60
CA GLU A 158 -1.92 17.12 -30.31
C GLU A 158 -1.14 17.19 -31.62
N GLU A 159 0.16 16.86 -31.63
CA GLU A 159 0.95 16.78 -32.87
C GLU A 159 0.43 15.68 -33.81
N ARG A 160 -0.04 14.54 -33.30
CA ARG A 160 -0.69 13.51 -34.12
C ARG A 160 -1.95 14.05 -34.82
N ILE A 161 -2.84 14.71 -34.07
CA ILE A 161 -4.08 15.31 -34.62
C ILE A 161 -3.74 16.40 -35.65
N LYS A 162 -2.70 17.19 -35.40
CA LYS A 162 -2.21 18.25 -36.29
C LYS A 162 -1.61 17.68 -37.59
N LEU A 163 -0.89 16.56 -37.53
CA LEU A 163 -0.41 15.85 -38.71
C LEU A 163 -1.55 15.19 -39.48
N ASP A 164 -2.50 14.55 -38.80
CA ASP A 164 -3.70 13.95 -39.43
C ASP A 164 -4.55 15.02 -40.14
N LYS A 165 -4.75 16.20 -39.52
CA LYS A 165 -5.41 17.35 -40.15
C LYS A 165 -4.67 17.81 -41.41
N LYS A 166 -3.36 18.08 -41.32
CA LYS A 166 -2.55 18.49 -42.49
C LYS A 166 -2.59 17.46 -43.62
N LYS A 167 -2.60 16.16 -43.28
CA LYS A 167 -2.73 15.08 -44.26
C LYS A 167 -4.10 15.10 -44.93
N PHE A 168 -5.18 15.26 -44.17
CA PHE A 168 -6.53 15.38 -44.69
C PHE A 168 -6.72 16.63 -45.58
N ASP A 169 -6.17 17.77 -45.16
CA ASP A 169 -6.17 19.01 -45.93
C ASP A 169 -5.41 18.81 -47.26
N PHE A 170 -4.22 18.22 -47.24
CA PHE A 170 -3.45 17.90 -48.45
C PHE A 170 -4.17 16.90 -49.38
N GLU A 171 -4.82 15.86 -48.84
CA GLU A 171 -5.61 14.91 -49.62
C GLU A 171 -6.85 15.57 -50.25
N ARG A 172 -7.52 16.47 -49.52
CA ARG A 172 -8.61 17.30 -50.06
C ARG A 172 -8.09 18.18 -51.18
N ASP A 173 -7.03 18.94 -50.96
CA ASP A 173 -6.55 19.94 -51.91
C ASP A 173 -6.09 19.28 -53.22
N ARG A 174 -5.47 18.09 -53.15
CA ARG A 174 -5.12 17.24 -54.30
C ARG A 174 -6.35 16.73 -55.05
N GLU A 175 -7.40 16.31 -54.35
CA GLU A 175 -8.64 15.85 -54.98
C GLU A 175 -9.43 17.01 -55.60
N GLU A 176 -9.43 18.17 -54.97
CA GLU A 176 -10.01 19.40 -55.51
C GLU A 176 -9.27 19.88 -56.77
N GLU A 177 -7.93 19.82 -56.81
CA GLU A 177 -7.14 20.06 -58.02
C GLU A 177 -7.49 19.06 -59.13
N ARG A 178 -7.65 17.77 -58.79
CA ARG A 178 -8.10 16.75 -59.73
C ARG A 178 -9.47 17.08 -60.32
N ILE A 179 -10.41 17.57 -59.50
CA ILE A 179 -11.76 17.96 -59.93
C ILE A 179 -11.77 19.24 -60.78
N ILE A 180 -10.95 20.23 -60.45
CA ILE A 180 -10.78 21.45 -61.25
C ILE A 180 -10.19 21.12 -62.63
N ASN A 181 -9.24 20.18 -62.70
CA ASN A 181 -8.51 19.84 -63.92
C ASN A 181 -9.18 18.73 -64.77
N ILE A 182 -10.39 18.29 -64.44
CA ILE A 182 -11.14 17.34 -65.28
C ILE A 182 -11.57 18.02 -66.58
N ASP A 183 -11.20 17.44 -67.73
CA ASP A 183 -11.80 17.79 -69.01
C ASP A 183 -13.25 17.29 -69.06
N MET A 184 -14.17 18.22 -69.32
CA MET A 184 -15.60 17.98 -69.42
C MET A 184 -16.08 17.81 -70.88
N SER A 185 -15.22 18.05 -71.87
CA SER A 185 -15.57 17.99 -73.30
C SER A 185 -16.03 16.60 -73.76
N THR A 186 -15.52 15.55 -73.11
CA THR A 186 -15.79 14.13 -73.40
C THR A 186 -16.94 13.53 -72.59
N MET A 187 -17.54 14.30 -71.67
CA MET A 187 -18.52 13.82 -70.70
C MET A 187 -19.98 14.09 -71.13
N SER A 188 -20.94 13.30 -70.62
CA SER A 188 -22.36 13.56 -70.87
C SER A 188 -22.84 14.84 -70.16
N THR A 189 -23.86 15.52 -70.70
CA THR A 189 -24.39 16.79 -70.16
C THR A 189 -24.71 16.75 -68.66
N ARG A 190 -25.21 15.61 -68.15
CA ARG A 190 -25.50 15.43 -66.72
C ARG A 190 -24.23 15.33 -65.86
N GLN A 191 -23.14 14.78 -66.40
CA GLN A 191 -21.84 14.73 -65.73
C GLN A 191 -21.15 16.10 -65.78
N GLN A 192 -21.25 16.82 -66.90
CA GLN A 192 -20.75 18.19 -67.04
C GLN A 192 -21.35 19.10 -65.96
N GLN A 193 -22.69 19.13 -65.84
CA GLN A 193 -23.39 19.88 -64.79
C GLN A 193 -22.95 19.51 -63.37
N PHE A 194 -22.71 18.22 -63.10
CA PHE A 194 -22.23 17.77 -61.79
C PHE A 194 -20.84 18.32 -61.48
N TYR A 195 -19.90 18.24 -62.43
CA TYR A 195 -18.53 18.73 -62.22
C TYR A 195 -18.45 20.25 -62.16
N ASP A 196 -19.19 20.98 -63.02
CA ASP A 196 -19.38 22.43 -62.93
C ASP A 196 -19.76 22.87 -61.51
N ASP A 197 -20.76 22.20 -60.91
CA ASP A 197 -21.23 22.55 -59.57
C ASP A 197 -20.26 22.14 -58.45
N GLN A 198 -19.44 21.11 -58.66
CA GLN A 198 -18.34 20.79 -57.74
C GLN A 198 -17.22 21.82 -57.84
N GLN A 199 -16.82 22.22 -59.06
CA GLN A 199 -15.80 23.24 -59.28
C GLN A 199 -16.22 24.59 -58.67
N LYS A 200 -17.47 25.03 -58.87
CA LYS A 200 -18.03 26.23 -58.21
C LYS A 200 -17.95 26.13 -56.68
N LYS A 201 -18.29 24.98 -56.09
CA LYS A 201 -18.20 24.76 -54.63
C LYS A 201 -16.75 24.79 -54.11
N ILE A 202 -15.81 24.24 -54.88
CA ILE A 202 -14.38 24.28 -54.56
C ILE A 202 -13.86 25.71 -54.61
N LEU A 203 -14.12 26.44 -55.70
CA LEU A 203 -13.72 27.84 -55.86
C LEU A 203 -14.31 28.71 -54.75
N ALA A 204 -15.59 28.54 -54.41
CA ALA A 204 -16.23 29.26 -53.30
C ALA A 204 -15.55 28.98 -51.95
N ARG A 205 -15.12 27.74 -51.67
CA ARG A 205 -14.35 27.41 -50.45
C ARG A 205 -12.95 28.03 -50.45
N ARG A 206 -12.28 28.07 -51.61
CA ARG A 206 -10.93 28.63 -51.75
C ARG A 206 -10.89 30.16 -51.75
N LEU A 207 -11.98 30.81 -52.14
CA LEU A 207 -12.14 32.28 -52.16
C LEU A 207 -12.80 32.84 -50.88
N GLY A 208 -13.46 31.99 -50.09
CA GLY A 208 -14.15 32.37 -48.85
C GLY A 208 -13.37 32.10 -47.56
N ASN A 209 -12.13 31.61 -47.66
CA ASN A 209 -11.18 31.39 -46.57
C ASN A 209 -9.99 32.34 -46.70
#